data_AF-A0A239QTM7-F1
#
_entry.id   AF-A0A239QTM7-F1
#
_cell.length_a   1.000
_cell.length_b   1.000
_cell.length_c   1.000
_cell.angle_alpha   90.00
_cell.angle_beta   90.00
_cell.angle_gamma   90.00
#
_symmetry.space_group_name_H-M   'P 1'
#
loop_
_entity.id
_entity.type
_entity.pdbx_description
1 polymer ?
#
loop_
_entity_poly.entity_id
_entity_poly.type
_entity_poly.pdbx_seq_one_letter_code
_entity_poly.pdbx_strand_id
1 'polypeptide(L)'
;MAGCSLGVLLLCSCAGTDTSTPSGGAVTAAKYRTAVEVTAECVVAKGFEVSKIDEAPDGVLLSFGIGGASDAEIESAGRAYDECYEEHLFEIEKTWWWQHVPTGAEREAMMDDLYQCMDAAGLKGLRRAGTATDLLAQITGADQPGGGGESTPETLERVGLAQICLDQYPFVYPDGMFGVTEAP
;
A
#
# COMPACT_ATOMS: atom_id res chain seq x y z
N MET A 1 70.20 -20.97 0.93
CA MET A 1 70.13 -19.67 0.26
C MET A 1 68.97 -19.70 -0.72
N ALA A 2 68.08 -18.71 -0.60
CA ALA A 2 67.03 -18.29 -1.53
C ALA A 2 66.04 -19.36 -2.06
N GLY A 3 64.94 -19.53 -1.34
CA GLY A 3 63.66 -19.93 -1.91
C GLY A 3 62.95 -18.69 -2.47
N CYS A 4 62.41 -18.79 -3.68
CA CYS A 4 61.63 -17.73 -4.33
C CYS A 4 60.17 -18.20 -4.38
N SER A 5 59.40 -17.84 -3.36
CA SER A 5 57.96 -18.12 -3.31
C SER A 5 57.22 -17.02 -4.09
N LEU A 6 56.54 -17.41 -5.17
CA LEU A 6 55.53 -16.59 -5.84
C LEU A 6 54.35 -16.38 -4.88
N GLY A 7 54.21 -15.18 -4.34
CA GLY A 7 53.01 -14.72 -3.65
C GLY A 7 52.13 -13.94 -4.62
N VAL A 8 51.02 -14.56 -5.04
CA VAL A 8 49.94 -13.92 -5.79
C VAL A 8 49.25 -12.90 -4.88
N LEU A 9 49.43 -11.61 -5.16
CA LEU A 9 48.64 -10.54 -4.55
C LEU A 9 47.29 -10.48 -5.25
N LEU A 10 46.26 -11.02 -4.60
CA LEU A 10 44.86 -10.80 -4.96
C LEU A 10 44.55 -9.30 -4.78
N LEU A 11 44.33 -8.62 -5.90
CA LEU A 11 43.69 -7.32 -5.95
C LEU A 11 42.20 -7.51 -5.61
N CYS A 12 41.80 -7.22 -4.37
CA CYS A 12 40.39 -6.96 -4.06
C CYS A 12 40.00 -5.63 -4.72
N SER A 13 39.55 -5.73 -5.97
CA SER A 13 38.75 -4.71 -6.62
C SER A 13 37.46 -4.53 -5.83
N CYS A 14 37.36 -3.46 -5.03
CA CYS A 14 36.05 -2.92 -4.64
C CYS A 14 35.44 -2.31 -5.90
N ALA A 15 34.81 -3.16 -6.70
CA ALA A 15 34.01 -2.78 -7.84
C ALA A 15 32.78 -2.02 -7.34
N GLY A 16 32.57 -0.83 -7.90
CA GLY A 16 31.27 -0.23 -8.16
C GLY A 16 30.32 -0.09 -6.96
N THR A 17 30.31 1.09 -6.35
CA THR A 17 29.03 1.73 -6.06
C THR A 17 28.32 1.95 -7.41
N ASP A 18 27.60 0.92 -7.87
CA ASP A 18 26.49 1.11 -8.79
C ASP A 18 25.39 1.83 -8.00
N THR A 19 25.44 3.17 -8.01
CA THR A 19 24.23 3.98 -7.92
C THR A 19 23.44 3.78 -9.21
N SER A 20 22.97 2.55 -9.42
CA SER A 20 21.99 2.25 -10.44
C SER A 20 20.70 2.92 -10.03
N THR A 21 20.32 3.95 -10.77
CA THR A 21 18.94 4.39 -10.98
C THR A 21 18.01 3.18 -10.90
N PRO A 22 16.88 3.22 -10.16
CA PRO A 22 15.92 2.13 -10.16
C PRO A 22 15.50 1.90 -11.62
N SER A 23 16.01 0.85 -12.24
CA SER A 23 15.49 0.41 -13.52
C SER A 23 14.05 0.02 -13.26
N GLY A 24 13.09 0.67 -13.92
CA GLY A 24 11.65 0.38 -13.90
C GLY A 24 11.34 -1.03 -14.41
N GLY A 25 11.82 -2.03 -13.68
CA GLY A 25 11.60 -3.44 -13.91
C GLY A 25 10.58 -3.97 -12.91
N ALA A 26 9.90 -5.03 -13.30
CA ALA A 26 8.86 -5.62 -12.48
C ALA A 26 9.36 -6.05 -11.10
N VAL A 27 8.56 -5.81 -10.05
CA VAL A 27 8.83 -6.34 -8.72
C VAL A 27 8.37 -7.79 -8.69
N THR A 28 9.24 -8.70 -8.28
CA THR A 28 8.89 -10.11 -8.11
C THR A 28 8.33 -10.36 -6.71
N ALA A 29 7.54 -11.41 -6.52
CA ALA A 29 7.01 -11.79 -5.21
C ALA A 29 8.12 -11.98 -4.16
N ALA A 30 9.26 -12.54 -4.57
CA ALA A 30 10.43 -12.70 -3.71
C ALA A 30 11.04 -11.34 -3.31
N LYS A 31 11.20 -10.42 -4.27
CA LYS A 31 11.72 -9.08 -3.98
C LYS A 31 10.79 -8.31 -3.04
N TYR A 32 9.48 -8.37 -3.27
CA TYR A 32 8.49 -7.74 -2.40
C TYR A 32 8.54 -8.32 -0.99
N ARG A 33 8.48 -9.65 -0.85
CA ARG A 33 8.60 -10.33 0.45
C ARG A 33 9.87 -9.95 1.20
N THR A 34 11.02 -9.96 0.52
CA THR A 34 12.30 -9.55 1.14
C THR A 34 12.26 -8.10 1.61
N ALA A 35 11.65 -7.18 0.85
CA ALA A 35 11.52 -5.79 1.29
C ALA A 35 10.69 -5.68 2.58
N VAL A 36 9.58 -6.41 2.69
CA VAL A 36 8.73 -6.44 3.88
C VAL A 36 9.49 -7.04 5.09
N GLU A 37 10.26 -8.10 4.87
CA GLU A 37 11.13 -8.72 5.89
C GLU A 37 12.19 -7.72 6.38
N VAL A 38 12.87 -7.01 5.48
CA VAL A 38 13.88 -5.99 5.82
C VAL A 38 13.25 -4.83 6.60
N THR A 39 12.05 -4.36 6.21
CA THR A 39 11.33 -3.33 6.98
C THR A 39 10.98 -3.81 8.38
N ALA A 40 10.50 -5.05 8.53
CA ALA A 40 10.21 -5.64 9.85
C ALA A 40 11.48 -5.75 10.71
N GLU A 41 12.60 -6.20 10.14
CA GLU A 41 13.90 -6.27 10.82
C GLU A 41 14.40 -4.89 11.26
N CYS A 42 14.20 -3.85 10.43
CA CYS A 42 14.52 -2.47 10.78
C CYS A 42 13.70 -1.98 12.00
N VAL A 43 12.40 -2.27 12.04
CA VAL A 43 11.53 -1.92 13.18
C VAL A 43 11.99 -2.64 14.46
N VAL A 44 12.39 -3.92 14.35
CA VAL A 44 12.98 -4.67 15.47
C VAL A 44 14.31 -4.05 15.92
N ALA A 45 15.18 -3.63 15.01
CA ALA A 45 16.42 -2.96 15.33
C ALA A 45 16.22 -1.61 16.05
N LYS A 46 15.06 -0.96 15.85
CA LYS A 46 14.62 0.24 16.57
C LYS A 46 14.01 -0.06 17.95
N GLY A 47 13.93 -1.33 18.34
CA GLY A 47 13.54 -1.76 19.68
C GLY A 47 12.08 -2.15 19.85
N PHE A 48 11.34 -2.35 18.76
CA PHE A 48 9.92 -2.75 18.81
C PHE A 48 9.74 -4.23 18.49
N GLU A 49 8.72 -4.85 19.06
CA GLU A 49 8.31 -6.20 18.68
C GLU A 49 7.39 -6.14 17.45
N VAL A 50 7.59 -7.08 16.52
CA VAL A 50 6.75 -7.22 15.32
C VAL A 50 6.07 -8.58 15.32
N SER A 51 4.86 -8.65 14.77
CA SER A 51 4.17 -9.92 14.54
C SER A 51 4.80 -10.68 13.38
N LYS A 52 4.27 -11.89 13.13
CA LYS A 52 4.53 -12.59 11.88
C LYS A 52 4.04 -11.74 10.69
N ILE A 53 4.76 -11.85 9.58
CA ILE A 53 4.35 -11.32 8.29
C ILE A 53 3.28 -12.25 7.70
N ASP A 54 2.12 -11.69 7.41
CA ASP A 54 0.97 -12.39 6.82
C ASP A 54 0.37 -11.58 5.66
N GLU A 55 -0.46 -12.23 4.86
CA GLU A 55 -1.19 -11.56 3.78
C GLU A 55 -2.24 -10.61 4.36
N ALA A 56 -2.32 -9.41 3.81
CA ALA A 56 -3.38 -8.46 4.12
C ALA A 56 -4.74 -8.99 3.58
N PRO A 57 -5.88 -8.49 4.10
CA PRO A 57 -7.20 -8.91 3.62
C PRO A 57 -7.44 -8.71 2.12
N ASP A 58 -6.70 -7.80 1.47
CA ASP A 58 -6.75 -7.58 0.02
C ASP A 58 -6.12 -8.70 -0.82
N GLY A 59 -5.37 -9.62 -0.20
CA GLY A 59 -4.70 -10.74 -0.85
C GLY A 59 -3.52 -10.38 -1.77
N VAL A 60 -3.10 -9.12 -1.79
CA VAL A 60 -2.00 -8.61 -2.62
C VAL A 60 -0.83 -8.14 -1.77
N LEU A 61 -1.12 -7.47 -0.66
CA LEU A 61 -0.12 -6.91 0.22
C LEU A 61 0.26 -7.88 1.34
N LEU A 62 1.47 -7.71 1.84
CA LEU A 62 1.95 -8.35 3.06
C LEU A 62 1.97 -7.30 4.17
N SER A 63 1.62 -7.71 5.37
CA SER A 63 1.60 -6.83 6.54
C SER A 63 2.18 -7.53 7.76
N PHE A 64 2.64 -6.73 8.72
CA PHE A 64 2.97 -7.18 10.06
C PHE A 64 2.47 -6.13 11.05
N GLY A 65 2.07 -6.56 12.25
CA GLY A 65 1.70 -5.69 13.36
C GLY A 65 2.93 -5.29 14.17
N ILE A 66 2.85 -4.15 14.85
CA ILE A 66 3.88 -3.66 15.77
C ILE A 66 3.27 -3.57 17.16
N GLY A 67 3.95 -4.12 18.16
CA GLY A 67 3.50 -4.07 19.55
C GLY A 67 3.63 -2.66 20.15
N GLY A 68 2.64 -2.29 20.98
CA GLY A 68 2.66 -1.08 21.80
C GLY A 68 1.53 -1.14 22.83
N ALA A 69 1.81 -0.84 24.09
CA ALA A 69 0.83 -0.96 25.18
C ALA A 69 0.30 0.40 25.66
N SER A 70 1.03 1.47 25.39
CA SER A 70 0.67 2.85 25.72
C SER A 70 0.64 3.74 24.48
N ASP A 71 -0.13 4.84 24.55
CA ASP A 71 -0.23 5.81 23.45
C ASP A 71 1.14 6.33 22.99
N ALA A 72 2.05 6.60 23.94
CA ALA A 72 3.40 7.06 23.63
C ALA A 72 4.23 5.98 22.90
N GLU A 73 4.06 4.71 23.26
CA GLU A 73 4.71 3.60 22.55
C GLU A 73 4.13 3.41 21.16
N ILE A 74 2.81 3.53 20.99
CA ILE A 74 2.13 3.47 19.68
C ILE A 74 2.64 4.58 18.76
N GLU A 75 2.73 5.81 19.27
CA GLU A 75 3.25 6.94 18.50
C GLU A 75 4.72 6.76 18.12
N SER A 76 5.53 6.24 19.05
CA SER A 76 6.94 5.96 18.79
C SER A 76 7.14 4.80 17.80
N ALA A 77 6.30 3.77 17.88
CA ALA A 77 6.27 2.65 16.96
C ALA A 77 5.88 3.10 15.54
N GLY A 78 4.87 3.97 15.42
CA GLY A 78 4.45 4.55 14.15
C GLY A 78 5.59 5.30 13.46
N ARG A 79 6.30 6.18 14.18
CA ARG A 79 7.48 6.87 13.60
C ARG A 79 8.59 5.91 13.17
N ALA A 80 8.85 4.88 13.96
CA ALA A 80 9.87 3.88 13.63
C ALA A 80 9.49 3.10 12.38
N TYR A 81 8.20 2.74 12.24
CA TYR A 81 7.66 2.12 11.04
C TYR A 81 7.79 3.03 9.83
N ASP A 82 7.31 4.28 9.90
CA ASP A 82 7.33 5.22 8.78
C ASP A 82 8.74 5.40 8.22
N GLU A 83 9.75 5.51 9.09
CA GLU A 83 11.15 5.62 8.69
C GLU A 83 11.65 4.35 7.98
N CYS A 84 11.41 3.17 8.56
CA CYS A 84 11.81 1.88 7.96
C CYS A 84 11.03 1.56 6.66
N TYR A 85 9.78 1.99 6.59
CA TYR A 85 8.90 1.78 5.45
C TYR A 85 9.36 2.62 4.26
N GLU A 86 9.61 3.92 4.48
CA GLU A 86 10.12 4.82 3.46
C GLU A 86 11.50 4.35 2.93
N GLU A 87 12.39 3.89 3.81
CA GLU A 87 13.74 3.47 3.43
C GLU A 87 13.76 2.16 2.63
N HIS A 88 12.87 1.21 2.93
CA HIS A 88 13.02 -0.17 2.46
C HIS A 88 11.85 -0.71 1.63
N LEU A 89 10.63 -0.19 1.81
CA LEU A 89 9.42 -0.83 1.27
C LEU A 89 8.63 0.05 0.31
N PHE A 90 8.50 1.35 0.57
CA PHE A 90 7.55 2.24 -0.13
C PHE A 90 7.55 2.09 -1.66
N GLU A 91 8.68 2.31 -2.32
CA GLU A 91 8.74 2.24 -3.79
C GLU A 91 8.54 0.82 -4.34
N ILE A 92 8.96 -0.21 -3.59
CA ILE A 92 8.81 -1.61 -3.97
C ILE A 92 7.33 -2.01 -3.87
N GLU A 93 6.67 -1.69 -2.76
CA GLU A 93 5.27 -2.00 -2.52
C GLU A 93 4.36 -1.23 -3.47
N LYS A 94 4.64 0.06 -3.69
CA LYS A 94 3.92 0.87 -4.69
C LYS A 94 4.00 0.24 -6.08
N THR A 95 5.19 -0.17 -6.51
CA THR A 95 5.35 -0.84 -7.82
C THR A 95 4.63 -2.18 -7.83
N TRP A 96 4.76 -2.99 -6.77
CA TRP A 96 4.08 -4.27 -6.63
C TRP A 96 2.56 -4.12 -6.71
N TRP A 97 1.99 -3.18 -5.98
CA TRP A 97 0.56 -2.86 -5.99
C TRP A 97 0.07 -2.54 -7.40
N TRP A 98 0.71 -1.57 -8.08
CA TRP A 98 0.31 -1.16 -9.42
C TRP A 98 0.39 -2.28 -10.47
N GLN A 99 1.22 -3.29 -10.25
CA GLN A 99 1.27 -4.49 -11.10
C GLN A 99 0.10 -5.45 -10.90
N HIS A 100 -0.56 -5.38 -9.75
CA HIS A 100 -1.68 -6.24 -9.37
C HIS A 100 -3.03 -5.52 -9.45
N VAL A 101 -3.05 -4.19 -9.65
CA VAL A 101 -4.27 -3.44 -9.91
C VAL A 101 -4.93 -3.97 -11.20
N PRO A 102 -6.19 -4.46 -11.13
CA PRO A 102 -6.93 -4.89 -12.31
C PRO A 102 -7.08 -3.76 -13.33
N THR A 103 -7.06 -4.13 -14.62
CA THR A 103 -7.23 -3.18 -15.73
C THR A 103 -8.28 -3.67 -16.73
N GLY A 104 -8.76 -2.76 -17.58
CA GLY A 104 -9.70 -3.09 -18.65
C GLY A 104 -10.96 -3.80 -18.14
N ALA A 105 -11.33 -4.90 -18.79
CA ALA A 105 -12.58 -5.62 -18.50
C ALA A 105 -12.67 -6.16 -17.06
N GLU A 106 -11.54 -6.53 -16.45
CA GLU A 106 -11.52 -7.02 -15.07
C GLU A 106 -11.88 -5.92 -14.08
N ARG A 107 -11.30 -4.72 -14.27
CA ARG A 107 -11.66 -3.54 -13.48
C ARG A 107 -13.12 -3.14 -13.67
N GLU A 108 -13.62 -3.21 -14.90
CA GLU A 108 -15.01 -2.88 -15.20
C GLU A 108 -16.01 -3.84 -14.54
N ALA A 109 -15.66 -5.13 -14.46
CA ALA A 109 -16.45 -6.12 -13.73
C ALA A 109 -16.43 -5.86 -12.21
N MET A 110 -15.25 -5.56 -11.64
CA MET A 110 -15.14 -5.19 -10.22
C MET A 110 -15.92 -3.91 -9.89
N MET A 111 -15.95 -2.95 -10.81
CA MET A 111 -16.81 -1.76 -10.71
C MET A 111 -18.29 -2.14 -10.70
N ASP A 112 -18.75 -3.06 -11.56
CA ASP A 112 -20.14 -3.53 -11.52
C ASP A 112 -20.49 -4.18 -10.18
N ASP A 113 -19.62 -5.05 -9.68
CA ASP A 113 -19.81 -5.76 -8.40
C ASP A 113 -19.86 -4.77 -7.22
N LEU A 114 -19.01 -3.74 -7.22
CA LEU A 114 -19.04 -2.66 -6.23
C LEU A 114 -20.40 -1.94 -6.22
N TYR A 115 -20.89 -1.52 -7.38
CA TYR A 115 -22.16 -0.80 -7.48
C TYR A 115 -23.36 -1.70 -7.15
N GLN A 116 -23.28 -2.99 -7.46
CA GLN A 116 -24.28 -3.96 -7.04
C GLN A 116 -24.29 -4.12 -5.51
N CYS A 117 -23.12 -4.17 -4.87
CA CYS A 117 -23.02 -4.17 -3.40
C CYS A 117 -23.67 -2.91 -2.80
N MET A 118 -23.37 -1.74 -3.36
CA MET A 118 -23.94 -0.47 -2.90
C MET A 118 -25.47 -0.41 -3.03
N ASP A 119 -26.02 -0.85 -4.16
CA ASP A 119 -27.48 -0.92 -4.33
C ASP A 119 -28.13 -1.88 -3.33
N ALA A 120 -27.51 -3.05 -3.10
CA ALA A 120 -27.96 -4.03 -2.11
C ALA A 120 -27.89 -3.49 -0.67
N ALA A 121 -26.91 -2.63 -0.37
CA ALA A 121 -26.78 -1.92 0.90
C ALA A 121 -27.76 -0.74 1.04
N GLY A 122 -28.58 -0.45 0.02
CA GLY A 122 -29.56 0.63 0.04
C GLY A 122 -29.06 1.98 -0.51
N LEU A 123 -27.82 2.05 -1.00
CA LEU A 123 -27.23 3.23 -1.63
C LEU A 123 -27.65 3.32 -3.10
N LYS A 124 -28.91 3.69 -3.34
CA LYS A 124 -29.49 3.71 -4.68
C LYS A 124 -29.16 4.98 -5.45
N GLY A 125 -29.14 4.86 -6.78
CA GLY A 125 -29.01 6.01 -7.68
C GLY A 125 -27.60 6.59 -7.80
N LEU A 126 -26.59 5.90 -7.25
CA LEU A 126 -25.19 6.24 -7.47
C LEU A 126 -24.83 6.03 -8.95
N ARG A 127 -24.15 7.01 -9.53
CA ARG A 127 -23.59 6.94 -10.88
C ARG A 127 -22.16 6.43 -10.79
N ARG A 128 -21.73 5.68 -11.80
CA ARG A 128 -20.33 5.25 -11.96
C ARG A 128 -19.39 6.44 -11.84
N ALA A 129 -18.52 6.41 -10.85
CA ALA A 129 -17.52 7.42 -10.56
C ALA A 129 -16.19 7.02 -11.19
N GLY A 130 -15.45 8.01 -11.69
CA GLY A 130 -14.08 7.78 -12.18
C GLY A 130 -13.08 7.62 -11.04
N THR A 131 -13.36 8.26 -9.90
CA THR A 131 -12.46 8.36 -8.75
C THR A 131 -13.19 8.06 -7.43
N ALA A 132 -12.45 7.68 -6.39
CA ALA A 132 -13.00 7.53 -5.04
C ALA A 132 -13.60 8.84 -4.52
N THR A 133 -12.98 9.98 -4.85
CA THR A 133 -13.46 11.31 -4.47
C THR A 133 -14.83 11.62 -5.06
N ASP A 134 -15.04 11.33 -6.35
CA ASP A 134 -16.33 11.54 -7.02
C ASP A 134 -17.42 10.62 -6.45
N LEU A 135 -17.06 9.39 -6.09
CA LEU A 135 -17.97 8.47 -5.41
C LEU A 135 -18.35 9.01 -4.03
N LEU A 136 -17.37 9.44 -3.23
CA LEU A 136 -17.61 10.00 -1.90
C LEU A 136 -18.48 11.26 -1.96
N ALA A 137 -18.29 12.11 -2.97
CA ALA A 137 -19.14 13.27 -3.20
C ALA A 137 -20.61 12.89 -3.44
N GLN A 138 -20.87 11.82 -4.20
CA GLN A 138 -22.23 11.29 -4.41
C GLN A 138 -22.84 10.67 -3.16
N ILE A 139 -22.03 9.98 -2.34
CA ILE A 139 -22.47 9.36 -1.09
C ILE A 139 -22.86 10.44 -0.07
N THR A 140 -22.04 11.49 0.04
CA THR A 140 -22.25 12.60 0.98
C THR A 140 -23.23 13.65 0.47
N GLY A 141 -23.60 13.61 -0.82
CA GLY A 141 -24.43 14.63 -1.46
C GLY A 141 -23.70 15.96 -1.71
N ALA A 142 -22.37 15.99 -1.55
CA ALA A 142 -21.54 17.16 -1.81
C ALA A 142 -21.49 17.53 -3.30
N ASP A 143 -21.91 16.62 -4.19
CA ASP A 143 -22.07 16.89 -5.63
C ASP A 143 -23.36 17.64 -5.97
N GLN A 144 -24.26 17.85 -5.00
CA GLN A 144 -25.56 18.50 -5.21
C GLN A 144 -25.54 20.01 -4.87
N PRO A 145 -26.29 20.85 -5.61
CA PRO A 145 -26.43 22.27 -5.29
C PRO A 145 -27.01 22.47 -3.88
N GLY A 146 -26.23 23.09 -2.99
CA GLY A 146 -26.61 23.31 -1.58
C GLY A 146 -26.14 22.21 -0.61
N GLY A 147 -25.45 21.18 -1.10
CA GLY A 147 -24.76 20.18 -0.28
C GLY A 147 -23.51 20.76 0.38
N GLY A 148 -23.69 21.48 1.49
CA GLY A 148 -22.61 21.67 2.44
C GLY A 148 -22.31 20.30 3.05
N GLY A 149 -21.06 19.84 3.01
CA GLY A 149 -20.61 18.54 3.55
C GLY A 149 -20.73 18.40 5.06
N GLU A 150 -21.89 18.75 5.62
CA GLU A 150 -22.21 18.62 7.03
C GLU A 150 -22.38 17.14 7.34
N SER A 151 -21.61 16.66 8.32
CA SER A 151 -21.63 15.27 8.75
C SER A 151 -22.88 15.01 9.58
N THR A 152 -24.02 14.80 8.92
CA THR A 152 -25.24 14.33 9.59
C THR A 152 -25.11 12.83 9.94
N PRO A 153 -25.86 12.33 10.94
CA PRO A 153 -25.90 10.90 11.23
C PRO A 153 -26.26 10.05 9.99
N GLU A 154 -27.15 10.54 9.14
CA GLU A 154 -27.54 9.87 7.88
C GLU A 154 -26.38 9.81 6.89
N THR A 155 -25.62 10.90 6.75
CA THR A 155 -24.41 10.91 5.91
C THR A 155 -23.37 9.92 6.43
N LEU A 156 -23.15 9.87 7.75
CA LEU A 156 -22.21 8.91 8.36
C LEU A 156 -22.65 7.46 8.16
N GLU A 157 -23.95 7.17 8.30
CA GLU A 157 -24.50 5.84 8.02
C GLU A 157 -24.26 5.43 6.57
N ARG A 158 -24.52 6.33 5.61
CA ARG A 158 -24.27 6.06 4.19
C ARG A 158 -22.80 5.83 3.88
N VAL A 159 -21.90 6.60 4.48
CA VAL A 159 -20.45 6.40 4.36
C VAL A 159 -20.05 5.04 4.93
N GLY A 160 -20.56 4.66 6.10
CA GLY A 160 -20.29 3.35 6.69
C GLY A 160 -20.76 2.18 5.82
N LEU A 161 -21.95 2.29 5.23
CA LEU A 161 -22.46 1.29 4.27
C LEU A 161 -21.60 1.20 3.01
N ALA A 162 -21.16 2.34 2.48
CA ALA A 162 -20.27 2.37 1.32
C ALA A 162 -18.91 1.75 1.64
N GLN A 163 -18.37 1.98 2.84
CA GLN A 163 -17.09 1.44 3.27
C GLN A 163 -17.10 -0.09 3.27
N ILE A 164 -18.16 -0.73 3.77
CA ILE A 164 -18.31 -2.20 3.76
C ILE A 164 -18.16 -2.78 2.34
N CYS A 165 -18.69 -2.09 1.34
CA CYS A 165 -18.55 -2.49 -0.06
C CYS A 165 -17.15 -2.18 -0.61
N LEU A 166 -16.60 -1.00 -0.31
CA LEU A 166 -15.26 -0.61 -0.76
C LEU A 166 -14.17 -1.55 -0.21
N ASP A 167 -14.31 -2.03 1.02
CA ASP A 167 -13.38 -2.98 1.65
C ASP A 167 -13.33 -4.33 0.91
N GLN A 168 -14.40 -4.70 0.19
CA GLN A 168 -14.41 -5.91 -0.64
C GLN A 168 -13.75 -5.72 -2.00
N TYR A 169 -13.58 -4.47 -2.44
CA TYR A 169 -13.10 -4.11 -3.77
C TYR A 169 -12.02 -3.01 -3.70
N PRO A 170 -10.91 -3.23 -2.96
CA PRO A 170 -9.92 -2.18 -2.67
C PRO A 170 -9.19 -1.66 -3.92
N PHE A 171 -9.19 -2.41 -5.02
CA PHE A 171 -8.49 -2.06 -6.26
C PHE A 171 -9.31 -1.22 -7.24
N VAL A 172 -10.59 -0.96 -6.96
CA VAL A 172 -11.45 -0.21 -7.88
C VAL A 172 -10.97 1.24 -8.07
N TYR A 173 -10.51 1.86 -6.98
CA TYR A 173 -9.97 3.22 -6.94
C TYR A 173 -8.55 3.22 -6.38
N PRO A 174 -7.56 2.78 -7.17
CA PRO A 174 -6.20 2.50 -6.69
C PRO A 174 -5.43 3.76 -6.26
N ASP A 175 -5.81 4.94 -6.77
CA ASP A 175 -5.13 6.21 -6.52
C ASP A 175 -5.09 6.61 -5.04
N GLY A 176 -6.04 6.11 -4.23
CA GLY A 176 -6.14 6.41 -2.81
C GLY A 176 -5.03 5.80 -1.95
N MET A 177 -4.39 4.72 -2.41
CA MET A 177 -3.44 3.97 -1.58
C MET A 177 -2.08 4.67 -1.44
N PHE A 178 -1.55 5.21 -2.53
CA PHE A 178 -0.22 5.85 -2.55
C PHE A 178 -0.26 7.34 -2.93
N GLY A 179 -1.46 7.93 -3.06
CA GLY A 179 -1.62 9.36 -3.35
C GLY A 179 -1.08 9.80 -4.72
N VAL A 180 -0.92 8.88 -5.67
CA VAL A 180 -0.42 9.15 -7.02
C VAL A 180 -1.49 8.79 -8.05
N THR A 181 -1.71 9.69 -9.02
CA THR A 181 -2.68 9.51 -10.12
C THR A 181 -2.06 8.86 -11.37
N GLU A 182 -0.77 8.51 -11.32
CA GLU A 182 -0.05 7.93 -12.46
C GLU A 182 0.68 6.67 -12.01
N ALA A 183 0.46 5.57 -12.75
CA ALA A 183 1.26 4.36 -12.63
C ALA A 183 2.72 4.68 -13.02
N PRO A 184 3.72 4.14 -12.31
CA PRO A 184 5.13 4.37 -12.60
C PRO A 184 5.56 3.88 -13.99
#